data_AF-B9V978-F1
#
_entry.id   AF-B9V978-F1
#
_cell.length_a   1.000
_cell.length_b   1.000
_cell.length_c   1.000
_cell.angle_alpha   90.00
_cell.angle_beta   90.00
_cell.angle_gamma   90.00
#
_symmetry.space_group_name_H-M   'P 1'
#
loop_
_entity.id
_entity.type
_entity.pdbx_description
1 polymer ?
#
loop_
_entity_poly.entity_id
_entity_poly.type
_entity_poly.pdbx_seq_one_letter_code
_entity_poly.pdbx_strand_id
1 'polypeptide(L)'
;MALEDGFYTLRHLAEGESPNIPGGMYASSKDGKDVPVTAEPLGPHSKIRWWIARHPEAGDDMYTITEFRVDKSIPGQWARSPIEVGPPVYLYDRIEAEETGYTYSWRIQPTDEGADGVYHIMGNSRIGSTDWADLREEGGKPQVYTKPVPVIPNVYIPRWFILGYEE
;
A
#
# COMPACT_ATOMS: atom_id res chain seq x y z
N MET A 1 4.51 17.76 -0.22
CA MET A 1 5.26 17.51 1.03
C MET A 1 5.51 16.03 1.11
N ALA A 2 6.62 15.60 1.67
CA ALA A 2 6.97 14.20 1.71
C ALA A 2 6.45 13.57 3.00
N LEU A 3 5.97 12.31 2.96
CA LEU A 3 5.37 11.65 4.11
C LEU A 3 6.42 11.45 5.21
N GLU A 4 6.02 11.68 6.47
CA GLU A 4 6.87 11.45 7.63
C GLU A 4 6.92 9.96 7.99
N ASP A 5 7.93 9.56 8.76
CA ASP A 5 8.00 8.20 9.29
C ASP A 5 7.02 8.06 10.47
N GLY A 6 6.25 6.98 10.50
CA GLY A 6 5.21 6.85 11.52
C GLY A 6 4.29 5.65 11.39
N PHE A 7 3.33 5.59 12.30
CA PHE A 7 2.24 4.60 12.28
C PHE A 7 1.01 5.16 11.58
N TYR A 8 0.58 4.48 10.52
CA TYR A 8 -0.50 4.93 9.66
C TYR A 8 -1.60 3.88 9.49
N THR A 9 -2.80 4.34 9.17
CA THR A 9 -3.83 3.51 8.52
C THR A 9 -3.92 3.87 7.03
N LEU A 10 -4.15 2.88 6.18
CA LEU A 10 -4.28 3.07 4.73
C LEU A 10 -5.68 2.68 4.30
N ARG A 11 -6.57 3.67 4.13
CA ARG A 11 -7.95 3.46 3.67
C ARG A 11 -8.02 3.58 2.15
N HIS A 12 -8.56 2.55 1.48
CA HIS A 12 -8.81 2.60 0.05
C HIS A 12 -9.88 3.66 -0.24
N LEU A 13 -9.67 4.45 -1.30
CA LEU A 13 -10.68 5.36 -1.82
C LEU A 13 -11.10 4.90 -3.21
N ALA A 14 -12.38 4.63 -3.41
CA ALA A 14 -12.92 4.43 -4.75
C ALA A 14 -12.97 5.77 -5.52
N GLU A 15 -13.14 5.69 -6.85
CA GLU A 15 -13.31 6.89 -7.68
C GLU A 15 -14.51 7.72 -7.19
N GLY A 16 -14.28 9.02 -6.96
CA GLY A 16 -15.28 9.94 -6.42
C GLY A 16 -15.55 9.81 -4.91
N GLU A 17 -14.91 8.86 -4.20
CA GLU A 17 -15.08 8.73 -2.75
C GLU A 17 -14.34 9.85 -2.00
N SER A 18 -15.02 10.46 -1.02
CA SER A 18 -14.43 11.50 -0.18
C SER A 18 -13.65 10.90 0.99
N PRO A 19 -12.46 11.46 1.33
CA PRO A 19 -11.67 11.03 2.49
C PRO A 19 -12.41 11.23 3.83
N ASN A 20 -13.41 12.11 3.88
CA ASN A 20 -14.13 12.45 5.10
C ASN A 20 -15.35 11.56 5.38
N ILE A 21 -15.71 10.66 4.47
CA ILE A 21 -16.82 9.72 4.69
C ILE A 21 -16.32 8.59 5.60
N PRO A 22 -16.97 8.36 6.76
CA PRO A 22 -16.57 7.28 7.66
C PRO A 22 -16.88 5.91 7.05
N GLY A 23 -16.11 4.90 7.44
CA GLY A 23 -16.22 3.55 6.91
C GLY A 23 -15.07 3.21 5.96
N GLY A 24 -15.36 2.39 4.94
CA GLY A 24 -14.38 1.98 3.94
C GLY A 24 -13.52 0.77 4.35
N MET A 25 -12.68 0.36 3.41
CA MET A 25 -11.80 -0.80 3.55
C MET A 25 -10.36 -0.32 3.75
N TYR A 26 -9.71 -0.82 4.79
CA TYR A 26 -8.33 -0.51 5.15
C TYR A 26 -7.45 -1.67 4.79
N ALA A 27 -6.27 -1.41 4.22
CA ALA A 27 -5.30 -2.46 3.98
C ALA A 27 -4.91 -3.14 5.30
N SER A 28 -4.86 -4.48 5.30
CA SER A 28 -4.77 -5.28 6.52
C SER A 28 -3.79 -6.44 6.40
N SER A 29 -3.03 -6.66 7.47
CA SER A 29 -2.13 -7.81 7.62
C SER A 29 -2.80 -9.02 8.30
N LYS A 30 -4.14 -9.07 8.38
CA LYS A 30 -4.85 -10.11 9.13
C LYS A 30 -4.59 -11.54 8.66
N ASP A 31 -4.34 -11.71 7.37
CA ASP A 31 -4.13 -13.02 6.75
C ASP A 31 -2.72 -13.58 7.02
N GLY A 32 -1.80 -12.74 7.54
CA GLY A 32 -0.45 -13.14 7.91
C GLY A 32 0.58 -12.99 6.79
N LYS A 33 1.81 -13.43 7.06
CA LYS A 33 2.92 -13.39 6.09
C LYS A 33 2.72 -14.45 5.00
N ASP A 34 3.43 -14.28 3.90
CA ASP A 34 3.57 -15.20 2.77
C ASP A 34 2.31 -15.34 1.90
N VAL A 35 1.33 -14.46 2.13
CA VAL A 35 0.08 -14.37 1.38
C VAL A 35 -0.17 -12.92 0.94
N PRO A 36 -1.07 -12.68 -0.04
CA PRO A 36 -1.45 -11.34 -0.44
C PRO A 36 -2.01 -10.50 0.71
N VAL A 37 -1.64 -9.22 0.76
CA VAL A 37 -2.23 -8.23 1.65
C VAL A 37 -3.72 -8.09 1.32
N THR A 38 -4.56 -8.16 2.34
CA THR A 38 -6.02 -8.07 2.21
C THR A 38 -6.52 -6.70 2.69
N ALA A 39 -7.84 -6.53 2.82
CA ALA A 39 -8.43 -5.37 3.46
C ALA A 39 -9.57 -5.75 4.43
N GLU A 40 -9.84 -4.89 5.39
CA GLU A 40 -10.95 -5.03 6.33
C GLU A 40 -11.49 -3.66 6.77
N PRO A 41 -12.76 -3.56 7.21
CA PRO A 41 -13.27 -2.35 7.83
C PRO A 41 -12.68 -2.13 9.23
N LEU A 42 -12.92 -0.95 9.82
CA LEU A 42 -12.58 -0.69 11.22
C LEU A 42 -13.24 -1.72 12.14
N GLY A 43 -12.48 -2.21 13.13
CA GLY A 43 -12.96 -3.15 14.13
C GLY A 43 -12.01 -3.31 15.31
N PRO A 44 -12.48 -3.84 16.45
CA PRO A 44 -11.73 -3.90 17.70
C PRO A 44 -10.47 -4.78 17.64
N HIS A 45 -10.40 -5.68 16.66
CA HIS A 45 -9.28 -6.60 16.44
C HIS A 45 -8.65 -6.44 15.06
N SER A 46 -8.92 -5.30 14.39
CA SER A 46 -8.41 -5.03 13.06
C SER A 46 -6.88 -4.91 13.07
N LYS A 47 -6.24 -5.43 12.00
CA LYS A 47 -4.78 -5.42 11.80
C LYS A 47 -4.42 -4.46 10.67
N ILE A 48 -4.86 -3.20 10.83
CA ILE A 48 -4.85 -2.17 9.78
C ILE A 48 -3.78 -1.08 9.96
N ARG A 49 -2.94 -1.21 10.99
CA ARG A 49 -1.86 -0.27 11.30
C ARG A 49 -0.56 -0.72 10.65
N TRP A 50 0.10 0.21 9.98
CA TRP A 50 1.34 0.00 9.25
C TRP A 50 2.40 1.00 9.70
N TRP A 51 3.62 0.52 9.92
CA TRP A 51 4.78 1.38 10.10
C TRP A 51 5.32 1.74 8.71
N ILE A 52 5.22 3.01 8.33
CA ILE A 52 5.79 3.53 7.09
C ILE A 52 7.06 4.29 7.44
N ALA A 53 8.15 3.93 6.79
CA ALA A 53 9.44 4.57 7.03
C ALA A 53 10.23 4.73 5.73
N ARG A 54 11.01 5.82 5.65
CA ARG A 54 11.95 6.07 4.56
C ARG A 54 12.90 4.90 4.35
N HIS A 55 13.20 4.63 3.09
CA HIS A 55 14.17 3.63 2.67
C HIS A 55 15.24 4.25 1.77
N PRO A 56 16.18 5.04 2.32
CA PRO A 56 17.14 5.81 1.53
C PRO A 56 18.02 4.96 0.62
N GLU A 57 18.31 3.72 1.03
CA GLU A 57 19.13 2.78 0.26
C GLU A 57 18.48 2.36 -1.07
N ALA A 58 17.14 2.44 -1.17
CA ALA A 58 16.41 2.16 -2.42
C ALA A 58 16.26 3.36 -3.35
N GLY A 59 16.74 4.54 -2.93
CA GLY A 59 16.70 5.79 -3.68
C GLY A 59 15.77 6.85 -3.10
N ASP A 60 15.75 8.00 -3.76
CA ASP A 60 14.98 9.17 -3.32
C ASP A 60 13.48 8.86 -3.29
N ASP A 61 12.81 9.34 -2.23
CA ASP A 61 11.37 9.19 -2.02
C ASP A 61 10.84 7.75 -1.94
N MET A 62 11.71 6.81 -1.61
CA MET A 62 11.34 5.42 -1.36
C MET A 62 11.01 5.19 0.13
N TYR A 63 10.02 4.34 0.37
CA TYR A 63 9.55 3.93 1.69
C TYR A 63 9.35 2.42 1.75
N THR A 64 9.34 1.91 2.98
CA THR A 64 8.81 0.58 3.31
C THR A 64 7.44 0.73 3.98
N ILE A 65 6.58 -0.28 3.82
CA ILE A 65 5.27 -0.37 4.49
C ILE A 65 5.26 -1.69 5.26
N THR A 66 5.39 -1.62 6.58
CA THR A 66 5.70 -2.77 7.46
C THR A 66 4.52 -3.05 8.40
N GLU A 67 4.15 -4.33 8.55
CA GLU A 67 3.04 -4.70 9.45
C GLU A 67 3.38 -4.44 10.92
N PHE A 68 2.36 -4.20 11.73
CA PHE A 68 2.50 -4.18 13.19
C PHE A 68 2.37 -5.58 13.77
N ARG A 69 3.31 -5.99 14.63
CA ARG A 69 3.25 -7.24 15.40
C ARG A 69 3.57 -7.00 16.88
N VAL A 70 3.03 -7.86 17.72
CA VAL A 70 3.30 -7.90 19.18
C VAL A 70 4.11 -9.13 19.59
N ASP A 71 4.41 -10.02 18.65
CA ASP A 71 5.24 -11.20 18.87
C ASP A 71 6.73 -10.89 18.56
N LYS A 72 7.58 -11.93 18.63
CA LYS A 72 9.03 -11.81 18.36
C LYS A 72 9.41 -12.08 16.91
N SER A 73 8.43 -12.25 16.03
CA SER A 73 8.67 -12.59 14.62
C SER A 73 9.13 -11.36 13.85
N ILE A 74 9.97 -11.55 12.83
CA ILE A 74 10.30 -10.46 11.89
C ILE A 74 9.01 -10.05 11.18
N PRO A 75 8.61 -8.76 11.23
CA PRO A 75 7.42 -8.26 10.56
C PRO A 75 7.52 -8.40 9.04
N GLY A 76 6.39 -8.72 8.40
CA GLY A 76 6.26 -8.63 6.95
C GLY A 76 6.19 -7.19 6.45
N GLN A 77 6.57 -6.99 5.20
CA GLN A 77 6.53 -5.74 4.46
C GLN A 77 5.74 -5.95 3.16
N TRP A 78 5.13 -4.88 2.67
CA TRP A 78 4.49 -4.91 1.35
C TRP A 78 5.55 -5.19 0.29
N ALA A 79 5.43 -6.34 -0.36
CA ALA A 79 6.34 -6.80 -1.39
C ALA A 79 5.59 -6.97 -2.72
N ARG A 80 6.26 -6.64 -3.82
CA ARG A 80 5.73 -6.84 -5.18
C ARG A 80 6.79 -7.41 -6.09
N SER A 81 6.34 -8.10 -7.14
CA SER A 81 7.21 -8.50 -8.24
C SER A 81 7.71 -7.26 -9.00
N PRO A 82 9.01 -7.14 -9.29
CA PRO A 82 9.55 -6.04 -10.10
C PRO A 82 9.25 -6.20 -11.60
N ILE A 83 8.79 -7.37 -12.03
CA ILE A 83 8.63 -7.72 -13.46
C ILE A 83 7.18 -7.98 -13.86
N GLU A 84 6.39 -8.63 -13.01
CA GLU A 84 5.01 -8.99 -13.32
C GLU A 84 4.12 -7.74 -13.41
N VAL A 85 3.03 -7.84 -14.16
CA VAL A 85 2.05 -6.78 -14.37
C VAL A 85 0.72 -7.24 -13.77
N GLY A 86 0.10 -6.42 -12.92
CA GLY A 86 -1.10 -6.84 -12.22
C GLY A 86 -0.97 -7.80 -11.02
N PRO A 87 0.24 -8.13 -10.48
CA PRO A 87 0.33 -9.13 -9.41
C PRO A 87 -0.27 -8.64 -8.09
N PRO A 88 -0.63 -9.55 -7.18
CA PRO A 88 -0.93 -9.22 -5.79
C PRO A 88 0.27 -8.55 -5.11
N VAL A 89 -0.02 -7.71 -4.11
CA VAL A 89 0.99 -7.26 -3.14
C VAL A 89 1.03 -8.29 -2.02
N TYR A 90 2.19 -8.92 -1.81
CA TYR A 90 2.38 -9.93 -0.77
C TYR A 90 2.92 -9.31 0.51
N LEU A 91 2.67 -9.98 1.63
CA LEU A 91 3.27 -9.65 2.92
C LEU A 91 4.47 -10.55 3.18
N TYR A 92 5.64 -10.16 2.71
CA TYR A 92 6.87 -10.93 2.89
C TYR A 92 7.77 -10.28 3.93
N ASP A 93 8.41 -11.08 4.77
CA ASP A 93 9.58 -10.53 5.47
C ASP A 93 10.73 -10.33 4.49
N ARG A 94 11.79 -9.65 4.96
CA ARG A 94 12.92 -9.32 4.10
C ARG A 94 13.61 -10.56 3.51
N ILE A 95 13.66 -11.67 4.23
CA ILE A 95 14.33 -12.89 3.76
C ILE A 95 13.53 -13.48 2.59
N GLU A 96 12.23 -13.64 2.77
CA GLU A 96 11.33 -14.16 1.72
C GLU A 96 11.32 -13.24 0.48
N ALA A 97 11.35 -11.91 0.68
CA ALA A 97 11.43 -10.96 -0.43
C ALA A 97 12.74 -11.10 -1.23
N GLU A 98 13.87 -11.37 -0.56
CA GLU A 98 15.15 -11.63 -1.21
C GLU A 98 15.16 -12.97 -1.96
N GLU A 99 14.60 -14.04 -1.37
CA GLU A 99 14.52 -15.37 -1.99
C GLU A 99 13.63 -15.39 -3.24
N THR A 100 12.52 -14.66 -3.21
CA THR A 100 11.57 -14.54 -4.33
C THR A 100 12.00 -13.52 -5.39
N GLY A 101 12.99 -12.67 -5.08
CA GLY A 101 13.41 -11.56 -5.93
C GLY A 101 12.40 -10.40 -5.98
N TYR A 102 11.55 -10.27 -4.96
CA TYR A 102 10.55 -9.22 -4.85
C TYR A 102 11.16 -7.94 -4.28
N THR A 103 10.57 -6.80 -4.63
CA THR A 103 10.94 -5.51 -4.03
C THR A 103 9.91 -5.07 -3.00
N TYR A 104 10.40 -4.53 -1.88
CA TYR A 104 9.58 -3.98 -0.79
C TYR A 104 9.65 -2.44 -0.70
N SER A 105 10.14 -1.78 -1.77
CA SER A 105 10.33 -0.33 -1.81
C SER A 105 9.24 0.36 -2.64
N TRP A 106 8.58 1.36 -2.07
CA TRP A 106 7.43 2.06 -2.66
C TRP A 106 7.65 3.56 -2.67
N ARG A 107 7.12 4.28 -3.68
CA ARG A 107 6.99 5.74 -3.58
C ARG A 107 5.60 6.08 -3.07
N ILE A 108 5.52 7.02 -2.14
CA ILE A 108 4.25 7.54 -1.63
C ILE A 108 4.20 9.02 -1.99
N GLN A 109 3.28 9.39 -2.88
CA GLN A 109 3.19 10.73 -3.45
C GLN A 109 1.81 11.34 -3.18
N PRO A 110 1.73 12.62 -2.79
CA PRO A 110 0.43 13.28 -2.64
C PRO A 110 -0.31 13.31 -3.98
N THR A 111 -1.64 13.21 -3.93
CA THR A 111 -2.47 13.34 -5.14
C THR A 111 -2.62 14.79 -5.58
N ASP A 112 -2.84 15.01 -6.88
CA ASP A 112 -3.02 16.36 -7.47
C ASP A 112 -4.29 17.08 -6.97
N GLU A 113 -5.29 16.34 -6.49
CA GLU A 113 -6.60 16.86 -6.07
C GLU A 113 -6.58 17.57 -4.69
N GLY A 114 -5.42 17.67 -4.04
CA GLY A 114 -5.19 18.65 -2.96
C GLY A 114 -5.89 18.39 -1.62
N ALA A 115 -6.52 17.22 -1.42
CA ALA A 115 -6.99 16.81 -0.11
C ALA A 115 -5.83 16.29 0.74
N ASP A 116 -5.59 16.92 1.89
CA ASP A 116 -4.60 16.47 2.86
C ASP A 116 -4.84 15.01 3.25
N GLY A 117 -3.77 14.25 3.39
CA GLY A 117 -3.85 12.83 3.73
C GLY A 117 -4.13 11.90 2.54
N VAL A 118 -4.36 12.40 1.32
CA VAL A 118 -4.63 11.55 0.15
C VAL A 118 -3.36 11.34 -0.69
N TYR A 119 -2.96 10.08 -0.85
CA TYR A 119 -1.71 9.70 -1.53
C TYR A 119 -1.91 8.59 -2.55
N HIS A 120 -1.06 8.60 -3.56
CA HIS A 120 -0.78 7.44 -4.41
C HIS A 120 0.33 6.58 -3.79
N ILE A 121 0.20 5.26 -3.89
CA ILE A 121 1.24 4.30 -3.52
C ILE A 121 1.75 3.65 -4.81
N MET A 122 2.94 4.03 -5.23
CA MET A 122 3.51 3.66 -6.53
C MET A 122 4.40 2.44 -6.44
N GLY A 123 4.15 1.50 -7.35
CA GLY A 123 5.00 0.36 -7.63
C GLY A 123 5.99 0.62 -8.78
N ASN A 124 5.97 -0.28 -9.78
CA ASN A 124 6.90 -0.22 -10.91
C ASN A 124 6.48 0.85 -11.91
N SER A 125 7.45 1.57 -12.49
CA SER A 125 7.21 2.56 -13.54
C SER A 125 7.80 2.07 -14.86
N ARG A 126 7.01 2.15 -15.93
CA ARG A 126 7.36 1.71 -17.28
C ARG A 126 6.99 2.81 -18.26
N ILE A 127 7.60 2.82 -19.45
CA ILE A 127 7.24 3.80 -20.48
C ILE A 127 5.77 3.60 -20.83
N GLY A 128 4.96 4.63 -20.60
CA GLY A 128 3.52 4.65 -20.90
C GLY A 128 2.60 4.00 -19.86
N SER A 129 3.12 3.43 -18.77
CA SER A 129 2.30 2.84 -17.70
C SER A 129 3.01 2.82 -16.36
N THR A 130 2.29 3.14 -15.29
CA THR A 130 2.79 2.97 -13.92
C THR A 130 1.87 2.03 -13.15
N ASP A 131 2.46 1.18 -12.34
CA ASP A 131 1.74 0.26 -11.47
C ASP A 131 1.44 0.97 -10.14
N TRP A 132 0.17 1.00 -9.73
CA TRP A 132 -0.30 1.66 -8.51
C TRP A 132 -0.94 0.64 -7.58
N ALA A 133 -0.69 0.72 -6.27
CA ALA A 133 -1.39 -0.15 -5.34
C ALA A 133 -2.88 0.18 -5.33
N ASP A 134 -3.73 -0.81 -5.58
CA ASP A 134 -5.18 -0.69 -5.64
C ASP A 134 -5.82 -1.91 -4.94
N LEU A 135 -7.13 -1.87 -4.74
CA LEU A 135 -7.91 -2.95 -4.13
C LEU A 135 -8.80 -3.62 -5.17
N ARG A 136 -8.79 -4.96 -5.20
CA ARG A 136 -9.72 -5.77 -6.02
C ARG A 136 -10.35 -6.88 -5.18
N GLU A 137 -11.38 -7.50 -5.73
CA GLU A 137 -11.91 -8.77 -5.21
C GLU A 137 -11.28 -9.94 -5.97
N GLU A 138 -10.70 -10.89 -5.25
CA GLU A 138 -10.14 -12.14 -5.79
C GLU A 138 -10.67 -13.30 -4.94
N GLY A 139 -11.35 -14.26 -5.57
CA GLY A 139 -11.93 -15.41 -4.87
C GLY A 139 -12.93 -15.04 -3.76
N GLY A 140 -13.69 -13.95 -3.94
CA GLY A 140 -14.65 -13.43 -2.96
C GLY A 140 -14.00 -12.74 -1.75
N LYS A 141 -12.72 -12.40 -1.82
CA LYS A 141 -11.98 -11.70 -0.76
C LYS A 141 -11.31 -10.42 -1.30
N PRO A 142 -11.21 -9.36 -0.50
CA PRO A 142 -10.43 -8.19 -0.86
C PRO A 142 -8.93 -8.53 -0.93
N GLN A 143 -8.26 -8.03 -1.95
CA GLN A 143 -6.83 -8.22 -2.21
C GLN A 143 -6.20 -6.92 -2.71
N VAL A 144 -5.12 -6.51 -2.07
CA VAL A 144 -4.26 -5.43 -2.57
C VAL A 144 -3.41 -5.97 -3.72
N TYR A 145 -3.36 -5.24 -4.82
CA TYR A 145 -2.62 -5.63 -6.02
C TYR A 145 -2.02 -4.39 -6.68
N THR A 146 -1.09 -4.59 -7.62
CA THR A 146 -0.53 -3.49 -8.39
C THR A 146 -1.27 -3.34 -9.72
N LYS A 147 -2.07 -2.28 -9.87
CA LYS A 147 -2.85 -1.99 -11.07
C LYS A 147 -2.01 -1.18 -12.08
N PRO A 148 -1.76 -1.71 -13.29
CA PRO A 148 -1.15 -0.92 -14.35
C PRO A 148 -2.12 0.16 -14.84
N VAL A 149 -1.71 1.42 -14.80
CA VAL A 149 -2.51 2.55 -15.28
C VAL A 149 -1.67 3.43 -16.21
N PRO A 150 -2.13 3.68 -17.46
CA PRO A 150 -1.49 4.64 -18.33
C PRO A 150 -1.68 6.06 -17.78
N VAL A 151 -0.59 6.84 -17.76
CA VAL A 151 -0.63 8.23 -17.28
C VAL A 151 -1.10 9.13 -18.41
N ILE A 152 -2.41 9.11 -18.66
CA ILE A 152 -3.12 9.93 -19.65
C ILE A 152 -4.23 10.74 -18.96
N PRO A 153 -4.67 11.88 -19.53
CA PRO A 153 -5.73 12.69 -18.94
C PRO A 153 -7.03 11.91 -18.71
N ASN A 154 -7.77 12.28 -17.66
CA ASN A 154 -9.09 11.75 -17.29
C ASN A 154 -9.14 10.29 -16.81
N VAL A 155 -8.00 9.63 -16.61
CA VAL A 155 -7.97 8.30 -16.00
C VAL A 155 -7.84 8.43 -14.49
N TYR A 156 -8.70 7.74 -13.77
CA TYR A 156 -8.58 7.61 -12.33
C TYR A 156 -7.33 6.81 -11.95
N ILE A 157 -6.43 7.45 -11.19
CA ILE A 157 -5.26 6.80 -10.60
C ILE A 157 -5.61 6.36 -9.17
N PRO A 158 -5.41 5.07 -8.81
CA PRO A 158 -5.69 4.57 -7.46
C PRO A 158 -5.03 5.41 -6.37
N ARG A 159 -5.77 5.65 -5.30
CA ARG A 159 -5.32 6.48 -4.17
C ARG A 159 -5.85 5.96 -2.84
N TRP A 160 -5.16 6.35 -1.79
CA TRP A 160 -5.40 5.93 -0.42
C TRP A 160 -5.44 7.14 0.49
N PHE A 161 -6.33 7.11 1.47
CA PHE A 161 -6.31 8.06 2.58
C PHE A 161 -5.42 7.51 3.69
N ILE A 162 -4.30 8.19 3.92
CA ILE A 162 -3.22 7.81 4.84
C ILE A 162 -3.24 8.78 6.02
N LEU A 163 -3.66 8.27 7.18
CA LEU A 163 -3.75 9.03 8.43
C LEU A 163 -2.78 8.49 9.48
N GLY A 164 -2.07 9.41 10.14
CA GLY A 164 -1.13 9.12 11.23
C GLY A 164 -1.81 8.63 12.51
N TYR A 165 -1.00 8.37 13.53
CA TYR A 165 -1.50 7.97 14.85
C TYR A 165 -1.95 9.16 15.69
N GLU A 166 -1.20 10.27 15.64
CA GLU A 166 -1.52 11.53 16.32
C GLU A 166 -2.37 12.41 15.38
N GLU A 167 -3.36 13.13 15.95
CA GLU A 167 -4.20 14.11 15.25
C GLU A 167 -3.52 15.49 15.14
#